data_AF-A0A7X5TUD1-F1
#
_entry.id   AF-A0A7X5TUD1-F1
#
_cell.length_a   1.000
_cell.length_b   1.000
_cell.length_c   1.000
_cell.angle_alpha   90.00
_cell.angle_beta   90.00
_cell.angle_gamma   90.00
#
_symmetry.space_group_name_H-M   'P 1'
#
loop_
_entity.id
_entity.type
_entity.pdbx_description
1 polymer ?
#
loop_
_entity_poly.entity_id
_entity_poly.type
_entity_poly.pdbx_seq_one_letter_code
_entity_poly.pdbx_strand_id
1 'polypeptide(L)'
;MNAWLGVVHADHVRRGVDLGIAQIHHGKRSGLARMSKGDWLVYYSPRLSMNGNKPLQAFTAVGQIADDMIYQAEDGNFRPYRRRVNYETNVGDAAIGPLKGLLDLTAGPNWGYQLRLGMLPLSEADLALIMQAMKDAG
;
A
#
# COMPACT_ATOMS: atom_id res chain seq x y z
N MET A 1 15.93 5.73 -4.18
CA MET A 1 15.19 4.80 -3.30
C MET A 1 13.84 4.57 -3.95
N ASN A 2 13.31 3.35 -4.09
CA ASN A 2 12.04 3.19 -4.81
C ASN A 2 10.86 3.25 -3.85
N ALA A 3 9.73 3.74 -4.35
CA ALA A 3 8.46 3.75 -3.64
C ALA A 3 7.39 3.08 -4.50
N TRP A 4 6.48 2.38 -3.82
CA TRP A 4 5.44 1.57 -4.45
C TRP A 4 4.09 1.88 -3.83
N LEU A 5 3.06 1.99 -4.65
CA LEU A 5 1.68 2.06 -4.21
C LEU A 5 0.99 0.71 -4.40
N GLY A 6 0.51 0.11 -3.31
CA GLY A 6 -0.36 -1.06 -3.32
C GLY A 6 -1.83 -0.67 -3.21
N VAL A 7 -2.68 -1.15 -4.12
CA VAL A 7 -4.13 -0.88 -4.11
C VAL A 7 -4.86 -2.06 -3.48
N VAL A 8 -5.23 -1.92 -2.20
CA VAL A 8 -5.74 -3.03 -1.38
C VAL A 8 -6.83 -2.52 -0.43
N HIS A 9 -7.86 -3.32 -0.17
CA HIS A 9 -8.90 -2.96 0.81
C HIS A 9 -8.30 -2.82 2.22
N ALA A 10 -8.74 -1.80 2.96
CA ALA A 10 -8.12 -1.41 4.23
C ALA A 10 -8.11 -2.55 5.27
N ASP A 11 -9.16 -3.35 5.36
CA ASP A 11 -9.19 -4.48 6.30
C ASP A 11 -8.13 -5.54 5.99
N HIS A 12 -7.78 -5.73 4.72
CA HIS A 12 -6.69 -6.63 4.35
C HIS A 12 -5.33 -6.00 4.67
N VAL A 13 -5.19 -4.69 4.45
CA VAL A 13 -3.99 -3.94 4.82
C VAL A 13 -3.74 -4.05 6.33
N ARG A 14 -4.73 -3.76 7.17
CA ARG A 14 -4.62 -3.81 8.63
C ARG A 14 -4.17 -5.17 9.14
N ARG A 15 -4.76 -6.27 8.64
CA ARG A 15 -4.28 -7.62 8.96
C ARG A 15 -2.82 -7.86 8.56
N GLY A 16 -2.39 -7.30 7.43
CA GLY A 16 -0.99 -7.36 7.01
C GLY A 16 -0.07 -6.54 7.92
N VAL A 17 -0.51 -5.36 8.35
CA VAL A 17 0.20 -4.49 9.30
C VAL A 17 0.38 -5.18 10.64
N ASP A 18 -0.69 -5.76 11.21
CA ASP A 18 -0.64 -6.48 12.49
C ASP A 18 0.35 -7.65 12.47
N LEU A 19 0.57 -8.24 11.30
CA LEU A 19 1.51 -9.35 11.07
C LEU A 19 2.91 -8.88 10.63
N GLY A 20 3.12 -7.59 10.36
CA GLY A 20 4.39 -7.05 9.84
C GLY A 20 4.74 -7.52 8.43
N ILE A 21 3.74 -7.77 7.58
CA ILE A 21 3.91 -8.32 6.24
C ILE A 21 3.27 -7.49 5.14
N ALA A 22 3.81 -7.61 3.94
CA ALA A 22 3.08 -7.36 2.69
C ALA A 22 2.61 -8.70 2.10
N GLN A 23 1.32 -8.76 1.76
CA GLN A 23 0.71 -9.82 0.98
C GLN A 23 -0.20 -9.19 -0.07
N ILE A 24 0.16 -9.32 -1.36
CA ILE A 24 -0.51 -8.61 -2.46
C ILE A 24 -0.81 -9.55 -3.63
N HIS A 25 -1.58 -9.07 -4.62
CA HIS A 25 -1.95 -9.82 -5.83
C HIS A 25 -2.49 -11.24 -5.54
N HIS A 26 -3.40 -11.38 -4.58
CA HIS A 26 -3.95 -12.67 -4.15
C HIS A 26 -2.87 -13.66 -3.66
N GLY A 27 -1.84 -13.15 -2.99
CA GLY A 27 -0.74 -13.95 -2.46
C GLY A 27 0.28 -14.43 -3.49
N LYS A 28 0.29 -13.85 -4.70
CA LYS A 28 1.29 -14.19 -5.74
C LYS A 28 2.64 -13.53 -5.46
N ARG A 29 3.72 -14.23 -5.82
CA ARG A 29 5.10 -13.75 -5.65
C ARG A 29 5.45 -12.53 -6.51
N SER A 30 4.85 -12.41 -7.70
CA SER A 30 5.28 -11.46 -8.74
C SER A 30 5.24 -9.99 -8.30
N GLY A 31 4.24 -9.58 -7.51
CA GLY A 31 4.19 -8.22 -6.97
C GLY A 31 5.31 -7.96 -5.97
N LEU A 32 5.50 -8.88 -5.02
CA LEU A 32 6.52 -8.74 -3.99
C LEU A 32 7.93 -8.70 -4.60
N ALA A 33 8.17 -9.50 -5.65
CA ALA A 33 9.46 -9.59 -6.34
C ALA A 33 9.91 -8.30 -7.04
N ARG A 34 9.04 -7.30 -7.18
CA ARG A 34 9.39 -5.99 -7.75
C ARG A 34 10.06 -5.05 -6.76
N MET A 35 9.93 -5.34 -5.47
CA MET A 35 10.50 -4.52 -4.41
C MET A 35 11.82 -5.12 -3.92
N SER A 36 12.65 -4.31 -3.28
CA SER A 36 13.87 -4.73 -2.60
C SER A 36 13.93 -4.16 -1.17
N LYS A 37 14.83 -4.69 -0.34
CA LYS A 37 15.11 -4.13 0.98
C LYS A 37 15.34 -2.61 0.88
N GLY A 38 14.67 -1.86 1.75
CA GLY A 38 14.76 -0.40 1.78
C GLY A 38 13.78 0.34 0.89
N ASP A 39 13.07 -0.35 -0.02
CA ASP A 39 11.98 0.26 -0.78
C ASP A 39 10.80 0.59 0.13
N TRP A 40 10.06 1.64 -0.22
CA TRP A 40 8.84 2.03 0.46
C TRP A 40 7.61 1.39 -0.17
N LEU A 41 6.67 0.98 0.68
CA LEU A 41 5.36 0.52 0.29
C LEU A 41 4.31 1.36 1.00
N VAL A 42 3.49 2.03 0.20
CA VAL A 42 2.30 2.78 0.63
C VAL A 42 1.07 2.02 0.17
N TYR A 43 0.07 1.90 1.03
CA TYR A 43 -1.22 1.32 0.66
C TYR A 43 -2.26 2.41 0.41
N TYR A 44 -2.90 2.36 -0.75
CA TYR A 44 -4.14 3.10 -1.03
C TYR A 44 -5.32 2.13 -1.01
N SER A 45 -6.35 2.49 -0.25
CA SER A 45 -7.55 1.70 -0.07
C SER A 45 -8.76 2.41 -0.68
N PRO A 46 -9.23 1.98 -1.87
CA PRO A 46 -10.45 2.51 -2.46
C PRO A 46 -11.69 2.25 -1.58
N ARG A 47 -11.66 1.15 -0.82
CA ARG A 47 -12.75 0.67 0.04
C ARG A 47 -12.20 0.12 1.35
N LEU A 48 -13.06 0.13 2.37
CA LEU A 48 -12.79 -0.49 3.67
C LEU A 48 -12.68 -2.01 3.55
N SER A 49 -13.72 -2.65 3.02
CA SER A 49 -13.85 -4.10 2.92
C SER A 49 -14.30 -4.55 1.52
N MET A 50 -14.17 -5.84 1.24
CA MET A 50 -14.55 -6.42 -0.06
C MET A 50 -16.06 -6.40 -0.32
N ASN A 51 -16.85 -6.62 0.72
CA ASN A 51 -18.31 -6.66 0.63
C ASN A 51 -18.96 -5.29 0.90
N GLY A 52 -18.14 -4.29 1.25
CA GLY A 52 -18.61 -2.94 1.58
C GLY A 52 -18.77 -2.07 0.35
N ASN A 53 -19.91 -1.39 0.24
CA ASN A 53 -20.14 -0.37 -0.79
C ASN A 53 -19.60 1.01 -0.42
N LYS A 54 -19.15 1.22 0.83
CA LYS A 54 -18.64 2.52 1.27
C LYS A 54 -17.23 2.77 0.69
N PRO A 55 -17.04 3.83 -0.08
CA PRO A 55 -15.70 4.26 -0.49
C PRO A 55 -14.92 4.70 0.75
N LEU A 56 -13.63 4.35 0.79
CA LEU A 56 -12.68 4.88 1.78
C LEU A 56 -11.78 5.93 1.12
N GLN A 57 -11.16 5.57 -0.01
CA GLN A 57 -10.30 6.46 -0.81
C GLN A 57 -9.23 7.17 0.03
N ALA A 58 -8.49 6.38 0.82
CA ALA A 58 -7.46 6.87 1.71
C ALA A 58 -6.16 6.06 1.55
N PHE A 59 -5.04 6.69 1.90
CA PHE A 59 -3.79 6.00 2.20
C PHE A 59 -3.88 5.45 3.63
N THR A 60 -3.63 4.15 3.81
CA THR A 60 -4.01 3.43 5.03
C THR A 60 -2.87 2.74 5.75
N ALA A 61 -1.71 2.64 5.12
CA ALA A 61 -0.47 2.20 5.76
C ALA A 61 0.72 2.62 4.91
N VAL A 62 1.85 2.84 5.56
CA VAL A 62 3.14 3.07 4.93
C VAL A 62 4.23 2.35 5.72
N GLY A 63 5.19 1.77 5.03
CA GLY A 63 6.31 1.09 5.65
C GLY A 63 7.43 0.80 4.66
N GLN A 64 8.57 0.39 5.21
CA GLN A 64 9.74 0.04 4.43
C GLN A 64 9.92 -1.47 4.37
N ILE A 65 10.30 -1.99 3.20
CA ILE A 65 10.63 -3.41 3.02
C ILE A 65 11.83 -3.75 3.90
N ALA A 66 11.64 -4.69 4.84
CA ALA A 66 12.60 -4.99 5.89
C ALA A 66 13.81 -5.80 5.40
N ASP A 67 13.57 -6.72 4.47
CA ASP A 67 14.57 -7.63 3.92
C ASP A 67 14.24 -8.07 2.48
N ASP A 68 15.21 -8.68 1.80
CA ASP A 68 15.02 -9.18 0.43
C ASP A 68 14.29 -10.53 0.37
N MET A 69 13.97 -11.14 1.51
CA MET A 69 13.37 -12.47 1.55
C MET A 69 11.88 -12.41 1.20
N ILE A 70 11.49 -13.20 0.21
CA ILE A 70 10.07 -13.50 -0.06
C ILE A 70 9.86 -14.95 0.30
N TYR A 71 8.97 -15.21 1.24
CA TYR A 71 8.68 -16.54 1.75
C TYR A 71 7.23 -16.90 1.51
N GLN A 72 6.94 -18.19 1.45
CA GLN A 72 5.58 -18.69 1.36
C GLN A 72 5.11 -19.04 2.77
N ALA A 73 3.96 -18.52 3.18
CA ALA A 73 3.32 -18.86 4.44
C ALA A 73 2.24 -19.92 4.24
N GLU A 74 1.90 -20.63 5.31
CA GLU A 74 0.72 -21.50 5.36
C GLU A 74 -0.43 -20.73 6.03
N ASP A 75 -1.59 -20.72 5.39
CA ASP A 75 -2.80 -20.02 5.83
C ASP A 75 -4.02 -20.90 5.52
N GLY A 76 -4.18 -21.96 6.31
CA GLY A 76 -5.13 -23.04 6.04
C GLY A 76 -4.83 -23.74 4.70
N ASN A 77 -5.82 -23.77 3.80
CA ASN A 77 -5.67 -24.35 2.45
C ASN A 77 -5.00 -23.40 1.44
N PHE A 78 -4.59 -22.21 1.88
CA PHE A 78 -3.98 -21.19 1.05
C PHE A 78 -2.49 -21.02 1.40
N ARG A 79 -1.64 -20.87 0.38
CA ARG A 79 -0.19 -20.73 0.55
C ARG A 79 0.31 -19.41 -0.08
N PRO A 80 0.04 -18.25 0.56
CA PRO A 80 0.44 -16.97 0.02
C PRO A 80 1.95 -16.72 0.14
N TYR A 81 2.49 -15.98 -0.83
CA TYR A 81 3.78 -15.33 -0.67
C TYR A 81 3.64 -14.06 0.17
N ARG A 82 4.58 -13.87 1.09
CA ARG A 82 4.68 -12.75 2.03
C ARG A 82 6.11 -12.21 2.03
N ARG A 83 6.24 -10.95 2.44
CA ARG A 83 7.51 -10.28 2.69
C ARG A 83 7.39 -9.40 3.93
N ARG A 84 8.46 -9.26 4.70
CA ARG A 84 8.46 -8.43 5.90
C ARG A 84 8.49 -6.94 5.58
N VAL A 85 7.72 -6.17 6.33
CA VAL A 85 7.64 -4.71 6.22
C VAL A 85 7.70 -4.11 7.61
N ASN A 86 8.57 -3.11 7.76
CA ASN A 86 8.63 -2.27 8.94
C ASN A 86 7.65 -1.12 8.74
N TYR A 87 6.44 -1.25 9.29
CA TYR A 87 5.40 -0.22 9.17
C TYR A 87 5.63 0.94 10.12
N GLU A 88 5.29 2.15 9.65
CA GLU A 88 5.23 3.34 10.50
C GLU A 88 4.06 3.22 11.46
N THR A 89 4.29 3.47 12.77
CA THR A 89 3.27 3.33 13.82
C THR A 89 2.58 4.64 14.19
N ASN A 90 3.21 5.77 13.87
CA ASN A 90 2.73 7.12 14.23
C ASN A 90 2.10 7.81 13.01
N VAL A 91 1.15 7.13 12.37
CA VAL A 91 0.45 7.60 11.17
C VAL A 91 -1.03 7.20 11.21
N GLY A 92 -1.90 8.04 10.66
CA GLY A 92 -3.32 7.77 10.47
C GLY A 92 -3.73 7.58 9.00
N ASP A 93 -5.00 7.21 8.79
CA ASP A 93 -5.59 7.09 7.46
C ASP A 93 -5.72 8.49 6.82
N ALA A 94 -5.04 8.74 5.70
CA ALA A 94 -5.07 10.04 5.01
C ALA A 94 -5.94 9.99 3.73
N ALA A 95 -6.99 10.80 3.67
CA ALA A 95 -7.85 10.87 2.50
C ALA A 95 -7.10 11.40 1.27
N ILE A 96 -7.34 10.84 0.08
CA ILE A 96 -6.70 11.34 -1.16
C ILE A 96 -7.24 12.70 -1.62
N GLY A 97 -8.43 13.10 -1.15
CA GLY A 97 -9.13 14.33 -1.57
C GLY A 97 -8.26 15.59 -1.48
N PRO A 98 -7.72 15.94 -0.30
CA PRO A 98 -6.85 17.11 -0.12
C PRO A 98 -5.52 17.04 -0.89
N LEU A 99 -5.08 15.85 -1.30
CA LEU A 99 -3.83 15.64 -2.02
C LEU A 99 -4.00 15.68 -3.55
N LYS A 100 -5.24 15.69 -4.06
CA LYS A 100 -5.49 15.77 -5.50
C LYS A 100 -4.94 17.07 -6.07
N GLY A 101 -4.19 16.97 -7.16
CA GLY A 101 -3.53 18.11 -7.79
C GLY A 101 -2.19 18.50 -7.16
N LEU A 102 -1.83 17.89 -6.02
CA LEU A 102 -0.49 17.98 -5.44
C LEU A 102 0.37 16.77 -5.81
N LEU A 103 -0.26 15.60 -6.01
CA LEU A 103 0.42 14.36 -6.36
C LEU A 103 0.57 14.18 -7.88
N ASP A 104 1.75 13.73 -8.30
CA ASP A 104 2.03 13.22 -9.65
C ASP A 104 1.03 12.11 -10.03
N LEU A 105 0.72 11.22 -9.07
CA LEU A 105 -0.29 10.17 -9.18
C LEU A 105 -1.64 10.69 -9.68
N THR A 106 -2.01 11.92 -9.31
CA THR A 106 -3.33 12.51 -9.58
C THR A 106 -3.32 13.63 -10.61
N ALA A 107 -2.17 13.93 -11.22
CA ALA A 107 -2.00 15.07 -12.12
C ALA A 107 -2.79 14.93 -13.44
N GLY A 108 -2.99 13.70 -13.93
CA GLY A 108 -3.66 13.43 -15.20
C GLY A 108 -5.18 13.21 -15.08
N PRO A 109 -5.94 13.47 -16.16
CA PRO A 109 -7.34 13.05 -16.23
C PRO A 109 -7.45 11.52 -16.14
N ASN A 110 -8.53 11.02 -15.56
CA ASN A 110 -8.77 9.58 -15.38
C ASN A 110 -7.65 8.84 -14.61
N TRP A 111 -6.92 9.52 -13.73
CA TRP A 111 -5.86 8.93 -12.91
C TRP A 111 -6.30 7.67 -12.14
N GLY A 112 -7.60 7.49 -11.85
CA GLY A 112 -8.10 6.27 -11.22
C GLY A 112 -7.90 4.99 -12.05
N TYR A 113 -7.67 5.10 -13.37
CA TYR A 113 -7.49 3.95 -14.26
C TYR A 113 -6.25 3.12 -13.91
N GLN A 114 -5.14 3.77 -13.58
CA GLN A 114 -3.87 3.10 -13.20
C GLN A 114 -3.99 2.31 -11.89
N LEU A 115 -4.95 2.63 -11.01
CA LEU A 115 -5.20 1.86 -9.80
C LEU A 115 -5.65 0.41 -10.09
N ARG A 116 -6.18 0.15 -11.29
CA ARG A 116 -6.59 -1.20 -11.72
C ARG A 116 -5.41 -2.18 -11.83
N LEU A 117 -4.19 -1.66 -11.91
CA LEU A 117 -2.98 -2.49 -11.90
C LEU A 117 -2.75 -3.18 -10.55
N GLY A 118 -3.40 -2.72 -9.48
CA GLY A 118 -3.21 -3.27 -8.14
C GLY A 118 -1.89 -2.86 -7.48
N MET A 119 -0.86 -2.55 -8.27
CA MET A 119 0.42 -2.04 -7.80
C MET A 119 1.14 -1.22 -8.87
N LEU A 120 1.67 -0.06 -8.49
CA LEU A 120 2.35 0.88 -9.38
C LEU A 120 3.51 1.58 -8.66
N PRO A 121 4.54 2.05 -9.39
CA PRO A 121 5.58 2.88 -8.80
C PRO A 121 4.99 4.21 -8.30
N LEU A 122 5.62 4.78 -7.29
CA LEU A 122 5.30 6.09 -6.71
C LEU A 122 6.55 6.97 -6.80
N SER A 123 6.39 8.26 -7.13
CA SER A 123 7.52 9.19 -7.14
C SER A 123 7.99 9.48 -5.71
N GLU A 124 9.24 9.90 -5.54
CA GLU A 124 9.76 10.30 -4.22
C GLU A 124 8.99 11.54 -3.68
N ALA A 125 8.54 12.43 -4.55
CA ALA A 125 7.71 13.59 -4.20
C ALA A 125 6.33 13.18 -3.67
N ASP A 126 5.65 12.26 -4.35
CA ASP A 126 4.37 11.72 -3.91
C ASP A 126 4.50 10.99 -2.57
N LEU A 127 5.54 10.17 -2.41
CA LEU A 127 5.80 9.48 -1.15
C LEU A 127 5.91 10.49 0.01
N ALA A 128 6.70 11.55 -0.16
CA ALA A 128 6.90 12.55 0.88
C ALA A 128 5.59 13.26 1.27
N LEU A 129 4.79 13.69 0.29
CA LEU A 129 3.49 14.34 0.53
C LEU A 129 2.50 13.42 1.22
N ILE A 130 2.42 12.16 0.78
CA ILE A 130 1.52 11.16 1.38
C ILE A 130 1.95 10.85 2.82
N MET A 131 3.25 10.60 3.06
CA MET A 131 3.75 10.34 4.41
C MET A 131 3.49 11.51 5.35
N GLN A 132 3.65 12.75 4.89
CA GLN A 132 3.34 13.92 5.71
C GLN A 132 1.85 13.97 6.06
N ALA A 133 0.97 13.82 5.07
CA ALA A 133 -0.48 13.81 5.31
C ALA A 133 -0.91 12.68 6.25
N MET A 134 -0.27 11.51 6.15
CA MET A 134 -0.51 10.39 7.05
C MET A 134 -0.04 10.67 8.48
N LYS A 135 1.09 11.36 8.67
CA LYS A 135 1.55 11.81 9.99
C LYS A 135 0.61 12.83 10.60
N ASP A 136 0.13 13.78 9.80
CA ASP A 136 -0.81 14.82 10.25
C ASP A 136 -2.19 14.26 10.65
N ALA A 137 -2.52 13.06 10.18
CA ALA A 137 -3.78 12.36 10.48
C ALA A 137 -3.70 11.40 11.68
N GLY A 138 -2.49 11.16 12.23
CA GLY A 138 -2.26 10.25 13.37
C GLY A 138 -2.16 11.00 14.70
#